data_AF-A0A810Q5N4-F1
#
_entry.id   AF-A0A810Q5N4-F1
#
_cell.length_a   1.000
_cell.length_b   1.000
_cell.length_c   1.000
_cell.angle_alpha   90.00
_cell.angle_beta   90.00
_cell.angle_gamma   90.00
#
_symmetry.space_group_name_H-M   'P 1'
#
loop_
_entity.id
_entity.type
_entity.pdbx_description
1 polymer ?
#
loop_
_entity_poly.entity_id
_entity_poly.type
_entity_poly.pdbx_seq_one_letter_code
_entity_poly.pdbx_strand_id
1 'polypeptide(L)'
;MSVSYYLYTEGLIQGKWKCINSYLPMGDSYHLIETYYSGSRTYFSAACNKLEELGYVITPADLSDTLQNKATDWGCFYAIDVAAMEKCIPRSQRYEHHGYVLKSDIFQLEAGELEAVYEWLNPCEYARLDNEVQKSYQYYEWNDEMGWYKYFLLLLERVRWQRDNWESLYSRGPKIQKLRLIFTIL
;
A
#
# COMPACT_ATOMS: atom_id res chain seq x y z
N MET A 1 7.02 23.83 -0.91
CA MET A 1 7.84 22.67 -0.47
C MET A 1 7.25 21.43 -1.09
N SER A 2 7.99 20.75 -1.96
CA SER A 2 7.59 19.43 -2.49
C SER A 2 7.73 18.41 -1.37
N VAL A 3 6.67 17.67 -1.07
CA VAL A 3 6.71 16.55 -0.12
C VAL A 3 6.88 15.27 -0.94
N SER A 4 7.93 14.51 -0.64
CA SER A 4 8.25 13.24 -1.27
C SER A 4 8.22 12.12 -0.24
N TYR A 5 7.56 11.04 -0.58
CA TYR A 5 7.42 9.85 0.25
C TYR A 5 8.32 8.74 -0.27
N TYR A 6 9.14 8.18 0.60
CA TYR A 6 9.99 7.04 0.28
C TYR A 6 9.68 5.88 1.21
N LEU A 7 9.51 4.71 0.62
CA LEU A 7 9.24 3.47 1.34
C LEU A 7 10.26 2.41 0.95
N TYR A 8 10.80 1.72 1.95
CA TYR A 8 11.73 0.60 1.79
C TYR A 8 11.22 -0.60 2.58
N THR A 9 11.62 -1.80 2.19
CA THR A 9 11.22 -3.04 2.85
C THR A 9 12.41 -3.64 3.57
N GLU A 10 12.21 -4.00 4.83
CA GLU A 10 13.17 -4.74 5.62
C GLU A 10 12.61 -6.08 6.06
N GLY A 11 13.47 -7.10 5.99
CA GLY A 11 13.20 -8.44 6.50
C GLY A 11 14.00 -8.71 7.77
N LEU A 12 13.36 -9.31 8.77
CA LEU A 12 14.04 -9.82 9.96
C LEU A 12 14.67 -11.18 9.61
N ILE A 13 15.99 -11.23 9.55
CA ILE A 13 16.76 -12.39 9.09
C ILE A 13 17.86 -12.65 10.11
N GLN A 14 17.85 -13.84 10.72
CA GLN A 14 18.81 -14.23 11.77
C GLN A 14 18.87 -13.20 12.92
N GLY A 15 17.72 -12.67 13.33
CA GLY A 15 17.62 -11.70 14.44
C GLY A 15 18.06 -10.27 14.10
N LYS A 16 18.38 -9.96 12.84
CA LYS A 16 18.73 -8.61 12.39
C LYS A 16 17.82 -8.15 11.26
N TRP A 17 17.42 -6.88 11.28
CA TRP A 17 16.72 -6.25 10.17
C TRP A 17 17.69 -6.01 9.02
N LYS A 18 17.30 -6.42 7.82
CA LYS A 18 18.07 -6.20 6.59
C LYS A 18 17.16 -5.62 5.52
N CYS A 19 17.63 -4.59 4.81
CA CYS A 19 16.96 -4.12 3.61
C CYS A 19 16.99 -5.22 2.55
N ILE A 20 15.82 -5.57 2.01
CA ILE A 20 15.67 -6.61 0.98
C ILE A 20 15.37 -6.03 -0.40
N ASN A 21 15.36 -4.70 -0.51
CA ASN A 21 15.20 -4.00 -1.77
C ASN A 21 16.35 -4.34 -2.73
N SER A 22 16.02 -4.36 -4.03
CA SER A 22 16.99 -4.63 -5.07
C SER A 22 17.79 -3.40 -5.45
N TYR A 23 19.01 -3.63 -5.94
CA TYR A 23 19.83 -2.61 -6.57
C TYR A 23 19.71 -2.72 -8.08
N LEU A 24 19.53 -1.60 -8.77
CA LEU A 24 19.59 -1.55 -10.23
C LEU A 24 20.81 -0.76 -10.69
N PRO A 25 21.44 -1.17 -11.81
CA PRO A 25 22.54 -0.42 -12.40
C PRO A 25 22.02 0.90 -12.99
N MET A 26 22.73 1.99 -12.71
CA MET A 26 22.47 3.33 -13.25
C MET A 26 23.81 3.98 -13.58
N GLY A 27 24.18 3.93 -14.86
CA GLY A 27 25.53 4.29 -15.31
C GLY A 27 26.58 3.38 -14.67
N ASP A 28 27.61 4.00 -14.08
CA ASP A 28 28.73 3.30 -13.43
C ASP A 28 28.45 2.94 -11.95
N SER A 29 27.20 3.07 -11.49
CA SER A 29 26.83 2.87 -10.09
C SER A 29 25.57 2.02 -9.94
N TYR A 30 25.31 1.57 -8.71
CA TYR A 30 24.11 0.81 -8.36
C TYR A 30 23.25 1.63 -7.40
N HIS A 31 21.96 1.75 -7.73
CA HIS A 31 21.00 2.48 -6.90
C HIS A 31 20.05 1.51 -6.22
N LEU A 32 19.88 1.70 -4.91
CA LEU A 32 18.86 1.00 -4.13
C LEU A 32 17.48 1.48 -4.58
N ILE A 33 16.62 0.56 -5.00
CA ILE A 33 15.28 0.87 -5.47
C ILE A 33 14.28 0.85 -4.32
N GLU A 34 13.50 1.91 -4.20
CA GLU A 34 12.40 2.02 -3.25
C GLU A 34 11.37 0.90 -3.47
N THR A 35 10.74 0.48 -2.38
CA THR A 35 9.50 -0.29 -2.47
C THR A 35 8.42 0.57 -3.09
N TYR A 36 8.36 1.84 -2.70
CA TYR A 36 7.49 2.82 -3.33
C TYR A 36 8.05 4.23 -3.17
N TYR A 37 7.86 5.03 -4.20
CA TYR A 37 8.18 6.44 -4.23
C TYR A 37 6.95 7.20 -4.73
N SER A 38 6.59 8.29 -4.03
CA SER A 38 5.64 9.28 -4.53
C SER A 38 6.18 10.67 -4.29
N GLY A 39 6.33 11.44 -5.37
CA GLY A 39 6.60 12.88 -5.30
C GLY A 39 5.33 13.73 -5.17
N SER A 40 4.15 13.11 -4.99
CA SER A 40 2.88 13.84 -4.88
C SER A 40 2.28 13.71 -3.48
N ARG A 41 2.18 14.86 -2.81
CA ARG A 41 1.49 15.01 -1.53
C ARG A 41 0.03 14.60 -1.61
N THR A 42 -0.70 15.07 -2.63
CA THR A 42 -2.15 14.94 -2.69
C THR A 42 -2.58 13.49 -2.86
N TYR A 43 -2.03 12.80 -3.86
CA TYR A 43 -2.44 11.43 -4.19
C TYR A 43 -2.08 10.42 -3.10
N PHE A 44 -0.97 10.61 -2.38
CA PHE A 44 -0.51 9.65 -1.37
C PHE A 44 -0.91 10.05 0.06
N SER A 45 -1.60 11.17 0.27
CA SER A 45 -1.89 11.70 1.60
C SER A 45 -2.70 10.74 2.47
N ALA A 46 -3.77 10.13 1.94
CA ALA A 46 -4.59 9.17 2.69
C ALA A 46 -3.79 7.92 3.08
N ALA A 47 -2.97 7.39 2.16
CA ALA A 47 -2.09 6.26 2.42
C ALA A 47 -1.02 6.60 3.46
N CYS A 48 -0.43 7.80 3.39
CA CYS A 48 0.53 8.32 4.37
C CYS A 48 -0.08 8.35 5.78
N ASN A 49 -1.26 8.97 5.93
CA ASN A 49 -1.95 9.04 7.22
C ASN A 49 -2.22 7.64 7.79
N LYS A 50 -2.61 6.69 6.92
CA LYS A 50 -2.87 5.31 7.35
C LYS A 50 -1.58 4.57 7.75
N LEU A 51 -0.47 4.82 7.06
CA LEU A 51 0.84 4.27 7.43
C LEU A 51 1.34 4.84 8.76
N GLU A 52 1.12 6.14 9.02
CA GLU A 52 1.45 6.75 10.31
C GLU A 52 0.58 6.20 11.45
N GLU A 53 -0.71 5.95 11.21
CA GLU A 53 -1.62 5.33 12.18
C GLU A 53 -1.18 3.91 12.57
N LEU A 54 -0.73 3.12 11.60
CA LEU A 54 -0.27 1.73 11.82
C LEU A 54 1.18 1.64 12.28
N GLY A 55 1.96 2.67 11.98
CA GLY A 55 3.39 2.70 12.21
C GLY A 55 3.76 3.14 13.62
N TYR A 56 5.04 3.00 13.91
CA TYR A 56 5.65 3.59 15.09
C TYR A 56 6.97 4.26 14.71
N VAL A 57 7.30 5.33 15.41
CA VAL A 57 8.52 6.08 15.18
C VAL A 57 9.72 5.24 15.61
N ILE A 58 10.76 5.22 14.77
CA ILE A 58 12.04 4.57 15.05
C ILE A 58 13.19 5.57 14.92
N THR A 59 14.35 5.19 15.43
CA THR A 59 15.58 5.98 15.30
C THR A 59 16.44 5.46 14.13
N PRO A 60 17.40 6.25 13.61
CA PRO A 60 18.33 5.77 12.60
C PRO A 60 19.05 4.48 13.01
N ALA A 61 19.37 4.31 14.30
CA ALA A 61 20.06 3.12 14.80
C ALA A 61 19.23 1.83 14.69
N ASP A 62 17.90 1.94 14.57
CA ASP A 62 17.00 0.81 14.42
C ASP A 62 16.93 0.29 12.98
N LEU A 63 17.38 1.08 11.99
CA LEU A 63 17.37 0.72 10.58
C LEU A 63 18.43 -0.35 10.27
N SER A 64 18.27 -1.07 9.15
CA SER A 64 19.36 -1.88 8.61
C SER A 64 20.54 -1.02 8.15
N ASP A 65 21.74 -1.59 8.17
CA ASP A 65 22.99 -0.92 7.75
C ASP A 65 22.84 -0.24 6.38
N THR A 66 22.14 -0.89 5.44
CA THR A 66 21.84 -0.34 4.11
C THR A 66 21.05 0.96 4.17
N LEU A 67 19.99 1.01 4.97
CA LEU A 67 19.16 2.21 5.09
C LEU A 67 19.82 3.27 5.97
N GLN A 68 20.59 2.89 7.00
CA GLN A 68 21.40 3.84 7.78
C GLN A 68 22.34 4.65 6.88
N ASN A 69 23.03 3.97 5.95
CA ASN A 69 23.94 4.63 5.01
C ASN A 69 23.22 5.57 4.02
N LYS A 70 21.92 5.36 3.78
CA LYS A 70 21.11 6.17 2.87
C LYS A 70 20.35 7.31 3.59
N ALA A 71 20.15 7.20 4.89
CA ALA A 71 19.29 8.06 5.71
C ALA A 71 19.92 9.41 6.11
N THR A 72 20.92 9.92 5.37
CA THR A 72 21.72 11.08 5.79
C THR A 72 20.93 12.36 6.05
N ASP A 73 19.76 12.52 5.41
CA ASP A 73 18.95 13.74 5.46
C ASP A 73 17.46 13.48 5.78
N TRP A 74 17.14 12.31 6.34
CA TRP A 74 15.76 11.94 6.61
C TRP A 74 15.27 12.54 7.93
N GLY A 75 14.13 13.23 7.89
CA GLY A 75 13.59 13.93 9.06
C GLY A 75 12.95 12.99 10.09
N CYS A 76 12.15 12.02 9.64
CA CYS A 76 11.45 11.07 10.51
C CYS A 76 11.41 9.67 9.88
N PHE A 77 11.38 8.66 10.73
CA PHE A 77 11.35 7.25 10.33
C PHE A 77 10.17 6.57 11.01
N TYR A 78 9.30 5.97 10.22
CA TYR A 78 8.26 5.09 10.71
C TYR A 78 8.55 3.66 10.28
N ALA A 79 8.41 2.72 11.22
CA ALA A 79 8.35 1.30 10.92
C ALA A 79 6.90 0.84 10.96
N ILE A 80 6.48 0.13 9.92
CA ILE A 80 5.14 -0.45 9.80
C ILE A 80 5.29 -1.96 9.66
N ASP A 81 4.66 -2.74 10.54
CA ASP A 81 4.61 -4.20 10.38
C ASP A 81 3.72 -4.55 9.17
N VAL A 82 4.27 -5.28 8.21
CA VAL A 82 3.54 -5.70 7.01
C VAL A 82 2.35 -6.58 7.38
N ALA A 83 2.46 -7.39 8.45
CA ALA A 83 1.34 -8.20 8.93
C ALA A 83 0.20 -7.35 9.50
N ALA A 84 0.48 -6.14 9.99
CA ALA A 84 -0.57 -5.20 10.41
C ALA A 84 -1.30 -4.62 9.19
N MET A 85 -0.56 -4.24 8.14
CA MET A 85 -1.16 -3.79 6.88
C MET A 85 -2.03 -4.85 6.23
N GLU A 86 -1.59 -6.12 6.23
CA GLU A 86 -2.37 -7.23 5.68
C GLU A 86 -3.70 -7.44 6.42
N LYS A 87 -3.79 -7.10 7.71
CA LYS A 87 -5.04 -7.19 8.48
C LYS A 87 -6.05 -6.10 8.13
N CYS A 88 -5.58 -4.97 7.59
CA CYS A 88 -6.46 -3.89 7.13
C CYS A 88 -7.18 -4.23 5.82
N ILE A 89 -6.68 -5.22 5.06
CA ILE A 89 -7.28 -5.65 3.80
C ILE A 89 -8.01 -6.99 4.03
N PRO A 90 -9.34 -7.04 3.89
CA PRO A 90 -10.07 -8.29 4.01
C PRO A 90 -9.59 -9.29 2.95
N ARG A 91 -9.25 -10.52 3.36
CA ARG A 91 -8.63 -11.53 2.48
C ARG A 91 -9.44 -11.88 1.22
N SER A 92 -10.75 -11.72 1.27
CA SER A 92 -11.66 -12.01 0.17
C SER A 92 -11.98 -10.80 -0.70
N GLN A 93 -11.51 -9.60 -0.35
CA GLN A 93 -11.97 -8.36 -0.92
C GLN A 93 -10.89 -7.70 -1.76
N ARG A 94 -11.14 -7.59 -3.06
CA ARG A 94 -10.21 -6.98 -4.02
C ARG A 94 -10.37 -5.46 -4.14
N TYR A 95 -11.55 -4.94 -3.83
CA TYR A 95 -11.90 -3.53 -3.96
C TYR A 95 -12.45 -2.95 -2.66
N GLU A 96 -12.11 -1.72 -2.34
CA GLU A 96 -12.56 -1.00 -1.14
C GLU A 96 -14.09 -0.97 -1.07
N HIS A 97 -14.72 -0.63 -2.19
CA HIS A 97 -16.16 -0.57 -2.33
C HIS A 97 -16.65 -1.67 -3.29
N HIS A 98 -17.70 -2.38 -2.88
CA HIS A 98 -18.33 -3.43 -3.66
C HIS A 98 -19.80 -3.59 -3.27
N GLY A 99 -20.68 -3.81 -4.25
CA GLY A 99 -22.12 -3.93 -4.01
C GLY A 99 -22.95 -3.43 -5.19
N TYR A 100 -24.26 -3.41 -5.00
CA TYR A 100 -25.20 -2.91 -5.99
C TYR A 100 -25.42 -1.41 -5.82
N VAL A 101 -25.20 -0.66 -6.90
CA VAL A 101 -25.28 0.80 -6.95
C VAL A 101 -26.23 1.20 -8.07
N LEU A 102 -26.90 2.35 -7.92
CA LEU A 102 -27.69 2.92 -9.00
C LEU A 102 -26.83 3.17 -10.24
N LYS A 103 -27.30 2.76 -11.41
CA LYS A 103 -26.60 2.99 -12.68
C LYS A 103 -26.34 4.47 -12.92
N SER A 104 -27.26 5.35 -12.52
CA SER A 104 -27.09 6.82 -12.60
C SER A 104 -25.86 7.31 -11.84
N ASP A 105 -25.57 6.72 -10.69
CA ASP A 105 -24.49 7.16 -9.82
C ASP A 105 -23.15 6.63 -10.33
N ILE A 106 -23.15 5.41 -10.89
CA ILE A 106 -21.98 4.88 -11.62
C ILE A 106 -21.63 5.80 -12.79
N PHE A 107 -22.61 6.19 -13.61
CA PHE A 107 -22.37 7.09 -14.74
C PHE A 107 -21.82 8.45 -14.30
N GLN A 108 -22.38 9.05 -13.23
CA GLN A 108 -21.89 10.33 -12.71
C GLN A 108 -20.47 10.20 -12.13
N LEU A 109 -20.16 9.11 -11.44
CA LEU A 109 -18.82 8.83 -10.92
C LEU A 109 -17.80 8.70 -12.07
N GLU A 110 -18.13 7.92 -13.10
CA GLU A 110 -17.25 7.72 -14.27
C GLU A 110 -17.09 8.98 -15.12
N ALA A 111 -18.11 9.85 -15.14
CA ALA A 111 -18.03 11.17 -15.76
C ALA A 111 -17.24 12.19 -14.92
N GLY A 112 -16.90 11.87 -13.67
CA GLY A 112 -16.26 12.79 -12.72
C GLY A 112 -17.19 13.86 -12.15
N GLU A 113 -18.51 13.69 -12.31
CA GLU A 113 -19.53 14.58 -11.74
C GLU A 113 -19.85 14.23 -10.28
N LEU A 114 -19.57 13.00 -9.88
CA LEU A 114 -19.68 12.52 -8.51
C LEU A 114 -18.29 12.14 -7.98
N GLU A 115 -17.97 12.56 -6.76
CA GLU A 115 -16.67 12.23 -6.13
C GLU A 115 -16.63 10.80 -5.59
N ALA A 116 -17.74 10.32 -5.04
CA ALA A 116 -17.90 8.97 -4.50
C ALA A 116 -19.37 8.55 -4.49
N VAL A 117 -19.60 7.25 -4.63
CA VAL A 117 -20.93 6.66 -4.42
C VAL A 117 -21.16 6.50 -2.92
N TYR A 118 -22.24 7.10 -2.42
CA TYR A 118 -22.58 7.06 -0.99
C TYR A 118 -23.45 5.86 -0.62
N GLU A 119 -24.30 5.39 -1.53
CA GLU A 119 -25.25 4.31 -1.27
C GLU A 119 -24.85 3.03 -2.01
N TRP A 120 -24.53 2.01 -1.22
CA TRP A 120 -24.17 0.68 -1.69
C TRP A 120 -25.10 -0.34 -1.04
N LEU A 121 -25.77 -1.15 -1.86
CA LEU A 121 -26.61 -2.23 -1.37
C LEU A 121 -25.83 -3.54 -1.37
N ASN A 122 -25.88 -4.25 -0.26
CA ASN A 122 -25.39 -5.62 -0.22
C ASN A 122 -26.35 -6.58 -0.97
N PRO A 123 -25.94 -7.82 -1.30
CA PRO A 123 -26.78 -8.75 -2.04
C PRO A 123 -28.14 -9.05 -1.38
N CYS A 124 -28.21 -9.03 -0.05
CA CYS A 124 -29.46 -9.27 0.67
C CYS A 124 -30.41 -8.07 0.61
N GLU A 125 -29.88 -6.85 0.63
CA GLU A 125 -30.64 -5.61 0.48
C GLU A 125 -31.16 -5.47 -0.95
N TYR A 126 -30.30 -5.70 -1.95
CA TYR A 126 -30.70 -5.71 -3.36
C TYR A 126 -31.80 -6.74 -3.63
N ALA A 127 -31.69 -7.96 -3.08
CA ALA A 127 -32.69 -9.01 -3.26
C ALA A 127 -34.06 -8.69 -2.64
N ARG A 128 -34.15 -7.72 -1.71
CA ARG A 128 -35.42 -7.26 -1.12
C ARG A 128 -36.13 -6.20 -1.96
N LEU A 129 -35.47 -5.64 -2.96
CA LEU A 129 -36.07 -4.66 -3.87
C LEU A 129 -37.03 -5.33 -4.85
N ASP A 130 -38.03 -4.56 -5.29
CA ASP A 130 -38.91 -4.97 -6.38
C ASP A 130 -38.12 -5.17 -7.68
N ASN A 131 -38.54 -6.13 -8.51
CA ASN A 131 -37.85 -6.47 -9.76
C ASN A 131 -37.66 -5.29 -10.72
N GLU A 132 -38.60 -4.34 -10.75
CA GLU A 132 -38.46 -3.13 -11.57
C GLU A 132 -37.41 -2.17 -11.02
N VAL A 133 -37.32 -2.03 -9.69
CA VAL A 133 -36.30 -1.20 -9.03
C VAL A 133 -34.92 -1.85 -9.17
N GLN A 134 -34.82 -3.17 -9.05
CA GLN A 134 -33.56 -3.89 -9.26
C GLN A 134 -32.90 -3.57 -10.61
N LYS A 135 -33.69 -3.34 -11.68
CA LYS A 135 -33.15 -3.00 -13.01
C LYS A 135 -32.37 -1.68 -13.04
N SER A 136 -32.64 -0.75 -12.12
CA SER A 136 -31.91 0.53 -12.05
C SER A 136 -30.58 0.40 -11.32
N TYR A 137 -30.32 -0.73 -10.66
CA TYR A 137 -29.07 -1.02 -9.97
C TYR A 137 -28.18 -1.95 -10.79
N GLN A 138 -26.89 -1.91 -10.49
CA GLN A 138 -25.86 -2.77 -11.08
C GLN A 138 -24.79 -3.05 -10.04
N TYR A 139 -24.27 -4.27 -10.03
CA TYR A 139 -23.10 -4.59 -9.22
C TYR A 139 -21.87 -3.85 -9.75
N TYR A 140 -21.21 -3.10 -8.88
CA TYR A 140 -20.03 -2.30 -9.18
C TYR A 140 -18.94 -2.59 -8.16
N GLU A 141 -17.69 -2.37 -8.54
CA GLU A 141 -16.52 -2.51 -7.68
C GLU A 141 -15.60 -1.34 -7.94
N TRP A 142 -15.14 -0.68 -6.87
CA TRP A 142 -14.40 0.57 -7.00
C TRP A 142 -13.40 0.75 -5.87
N ASN A 143 -12.25 1.33 -6.20
CA ASN A 143 -11.27 1.83 -5.24
C ASN A 143 -11.20 3.34 -5.41
N ASP A 144 -11.18 4.07 -4.30
CA ASP A 144 -10.83 5.49 -4.36
C ASP A 144 -9.39 5.63 -4.89
N GLU A 145 -9.24 6.39 -5.97
CA GLU A 145 -7.97 6.66 -6.62
C GLU A 145 -6.99 7.44 -5.73
N MET A 146 -7.51 8.25 -4.81
CA MET A 146 -6.74 8.97 -3.79
C MET A 146 -6.82 8.31 -2.41
N GLY A 147 -7.55 7.20 -2.31
CA GLY A 147 -7.77 6.45 -1.08
C GLY A 147 -6.57 5.59 -0.68
N TRP A 148 -6.48 5.27 0.61
CA TRP A 148 -5.37 4.45 1.15
C TRP A 148 -5.39 3.00 0.64
N TYR A 149 -6.57 2.45 0.32
CA TYR A 149 -6.77 1.04 0.03
C TYR A 149 -5.98 0.58 -1.21
N LYS A 150 -6.07 1.35 -2.30
CA LYS A 150 -5.31 1.10 -3.54
C LYS A 150 -3.80 1.05 -3.29
N TYR A 151 -3.28 2.01 -2.53
CA TYR A 151 -1.86 2.06 -2.22
C TYR A 151 -1.43 0.91 -1.31
N PHE A 152 -2.26 0.50 -0.36
CA PHE A 152 -1.98 -0.65 0.48
C PHE A 152 -1.91 -1.95 -0.33
N LEU A 153 -2.83 -2.17 -1.27
CA LEU A 153 -2.75 -3.31 -2.20
C LEU A 153 -1.44 -3.29 -3.00
N LEU A 154 -1.09 -2.14 -3.57
CA LEU A 154 0.16 -1.96 -4.33
C LEU A 154 1.41 -2.21 -3.48
N LEU A 155 1.46 -1.67 -2.26
CA LEU A 155 2.58 -1.82 -1.35
C LEU A 155 2.75 -3.27 -0.93
N LEU A 156 1.66 -3.95 -0.55
CA LEU A 156 1.69 -5.36 -0.18
C LEU A 156 2.11 -6.26 -1.34
N GLU A 157 1.63 -5.98 -2.55
CA GLU A 157 2.09 -6.67 -3.76
C GLU A 157 3.61 -6.51 -3.92
N ARG A 158 4.12 -5.27 -3.91
CA ARG A 158 5.56 -5.01 -4.08
C ARG A 158 6.42 -5.65 -3.00
N VAL A 159 5.97 -5.61 -1.74
CA VAL A 159 6.64 -6.28 -0.63
C VAL A 159 6.71 -7.80 -0.86
N ARG A 160 5.63 -8.42 -1.33
CA ARG A 160 5.62 -9.86 -1.67
C ARG A 160 6.60 -10.17 -2.79
N TRP A 161 6.60 -9.39 -3.87
CA TRP A 161 7.57 -9.54 -4.96
C TRP A 161 9.02 -9.42 -4.47
N GLN A 162 9.33 -8.44 -3.60
CA GLN A 162 10.66 -8.27 -3.04
C GLN A 162 11.07 -9.43 -2.12
N ARG A 163 10.13 -9.92 -1.29
CA ARG A 163 10.32 -11.11 -0.47
C ARG A 163 10.65 -12.32 -1.35
N ASP A 164 9.83 -12.58 -2.36
CA ASP A 164 9.97 -13.75 -3.23
C ASP A 164 11.29 -13.69 -4.03
N ASN A 165 11.65 -12.50 -4.53
CA ASN A 165 12.92 -12.28 -5.20
C ASN A 165 14.10 -12.56 -4.25
N TRP A 166 14.06 -12.02 -3.03
CA TRP A 166 15.10 -12.25 -2.03
C TRP A 166 15.20 -13.75 -1.67
N GLU A 167 14.08 -14.41 -1.39
CA GLU A 167 14.06 -15.83 -1.04
C GLU A 167 14.51 -16.72 -2.20
N SER A 168 14.29 -16.31 -3.45
CA SER A 168 14.78 -17.01 -4.65
C SER A 168 16.31 -16.94 -4.74
N LEU A 169 16.88 -15.74 -4.58
CA LEU A 169 18.34 -15.53 -4.59
C LEU A 169 19.04 -16.25 -3.43
N TYR A 170 18.38 -16.32 -2.26
CA TYR A 170 18.89 -16.97 -1.06
C TYR A 170 18.12 -18.26 -0.74
N SER A 171 17.84 -19.08 -1.75
CA SER A 171 16.99 -20.29 -1.62
C SER A 171 17.46 -21.31 -0.56
N ARG A 172 18.77 -21.42 -0.33
CA ARG A 172 19.38 -22.26 0.72
C ARG A 172 19.80 -21.46 1.98
N GLY A 173 19.51 -20.17 1.98
CA GLY A 173 19.89 -19.23 3.03
C GLY A 173 18.86 -19.15 4.17
N PRO A 174 19.12 -18.26 5.14
CA PRO A 174 18.18 -18.00 6.22
C PRO A 174 16.88 -17.42 5.67
N LYS A 175 15.74 -17.81 6.25
CA LYS A 175 14.42 -17.30 5.85
C LYS A 175 14.09 -15.97 6.50
N ILE A 176 13.23 -15.19 5.83
CA ILE A 176 12.67 -13.96 6.36
C ILE A 176 11.60 -14.32 7.40
N GLN A 177 11.79 -13.87 8.63
CA GLN A 177 10.90 -14.18 9.75
C GLN A 177 9.75 -13.18 9.88
N LYS A 178 10.04 -11.89 9.65
CA LYS A 178 9.09 -10.78 9.69
C LYS A 178 9.45 -9.76 8.61
N LEU A 179 8.47 -8.99 8.18
CA LEU A 179 8.65 -7.90 7.23
C LEU A 179 8.16 -6.60 7.85
N ARG A 180 8.88 -5.52 7.60
CA ARG A 180 8.42 -4.16 7.90
C ARG A 180 8.67 -3.24 6.72
N LEU A 181 7.79 -2.26 6.56
CA LEU A 181 8.06 -1.09 5.72
C LEU A 181 8.72 -0.01 6.57
N ILE A 182 9.76 0.60 6.03
CA ILE A 182 10.37 1.82 6.53
C ILE A 182 9.85 2.97 5.68
N PHE A 183 9.22 3.93 6.33
CA PHE A 183 8.59 5.09 5.71
C PHE A 183 9.30 6.37 6.17
N THR A 184 9.60 7.26 5.23
CA THR A 184 10.19 8.58 5.47
C THR A 184 9.57 9.63 4.54
N ILE A 185 9.62 10.87 5.00
CA ILE A 185 9.09 12.06 4.30
C ILE A 185 10.24 13.05 4.13
N LEU A 186 10.44 13.53 2.89
CA LEU A 186 11.42 14.56 2.52
C LEU A 186 10.75 15.76 1.86
#